data_AF-A0AB74HLM6-F1
#
_entry.id   AF-A0AB74HLM6-F1
#
_cell.length_a   1.000
_cell.length_b   1.000
_cell.length_c   1.000
_cell.angle_alpha   90.00
_cell.angle_beta   90.00
_cell.angle_gamma   90.00
#
_symmetry.space_group_name_H-M   'P 1'
#
loop_
_entity.id
_entity.type
_entity.pdbx_description
1 polymer ?
#
loop_
_entity_poly.entity_id
_entity_poly.type
_entity_poly.pdbx_seq_one_letter_code
_entity_poly.pdbx_strand_id
1 'polypeptide(L)'
;MNNLDIALATPIPSAQFEVDTIDLTFFATEWDAYRPELGKPFQYNGRHLIVYPLKELSRAFTVAGIPRSQQQLIKWETDGVLPPTPFTMGRKRFYTENQIRTIIDIALECGLRPRTHVRKTNFSDQVHVELTYILQYELAERESSLA
;
A
#
# COMPACT_ATOMS: atom_id res chain seq x y z
N MET A 1 40.34 50.01 -44.62
CA MET A 1 39.32 49.18 -43.95
C MET A 1 38.97 48.04 -44.89
N ASN A 2 39.40 46.82 -44.57
CA ASN A 2 38.55 45.63 -44.52
C ASN A 2 39.42 44.41 -44.21
N ASN A 3 39.09 43.82 -43.06
CA ASN A 3 39.79 42.73 -42.39
C ASN A 3 39.54 41.41 -43.11
N LEU A 4 40.62 40.64 -43.26
CA LEU A 4 40.63 39.22 -43.59
C LEU A 4 40.61 38.39 -42.30
N ASP A 5 40.00 37.22 -42.42
CA ASP A 5 40.18 36.00 -41.63
C ASP A 5 39.73 35.96 -40.17
N ILE A 6 38.54 35.39 -39.95
CA ILE A 6 38.27 34.50 -38.82
C ILE A 6 37.44 33.31 -39.31
N ALA A 7 38.10 32.16 -39.49
CA ALA A 7 37.44 30.87 -39.62
C ALA A 7 36.75 30.53 -38.28
N LEU A 8 35.43 30.65 -38.24
CA LEU A 8 34.60 30.19 -37.13
C LEU A 8 34.51 28.67 -37.17
N ALA A 9 35.34 28.01 -36.36
CA ALA A 9 35.15 26.63 -35.96
C ALA A 9 33.81 26.52 -35.22
N THR A 10 32.81 25.89 -35.85
CA THR A 10 31.61 25.44 -35.16
C THR A 10 31.97 24.26 -34.26
N PRO A 11 31.83 24.36 -32.92
CA PRO A 11 31.89 23.18 -32.10
C PRO A 11 30.62 22.35 -32.34
N ILE A 12 30.82 21.12 -32.81
CA ILE A 12 29.79 20.08 -32.83
C ILE A 12 29.26 19.98 -31.39
N PRO A 13 27.94 20.11 -31.14
CA PRO A 13 27.40 19.83 -29.83
C PRO A 13 27.60 18.33 -29.59
N SER A 14 28.59 18.00 -28.77
CA SER A 14 28.79 16.67 -28.22
C SER A 14 27.45 16.16 -27.72
N ALA A 15 27.04 15.00 -28.21
CA ALA A 15 25.87 14.28 -27.73
C ALA A 15 25.93 14.21 -26.19
N GLN A 16 25.18 15.09 -25.54
CA GLN A 16 24.78 14.91 -24.17
C GLN A 16 23.78 13.76 -24.23
N PHE A 17 24.30 12.54 -24.18
CA PHE A 17 23.56 11.45 -23.58
C PHE A 17 23.18 11.97 -22.20
N GLU A 18 21.92 12.41 -22.05
CA GLU A 18 21.24 12.40 -20.78
C GLU A 18 21.29 10.93 -20.35
N VAL A 19 22.35 10.59 -19.62
CA VAL A 19 22.37 9.39 -18.81
C VAL A 19 21.26 9.65 -17.83
N ASP A 20 20.07 9.11 -18.14
CA ASP A 20 19.02 8.85 -17.17
C ASP A 20 19.77 8.29 -15.97
N THR A 21 19.93 9.14 -14.97
CA THR A 21 20.45 8.70 -13.69
C THR A 21 19.27 7.94 -13.13
N ILE A 22 19.15 6.69 -13.55
CA ILE A 22 18.29 5.71 -12.92
C ILE A 22 18.82 5.72 -11.50
N ASP A 23 18.09 6.40 -10.64
CA ASP A 23 18.40 6.49 -9.23
C ASP A 23 18.31 5.07 -8.70
N LEU A 24 19.46 4.40 -8.63
CA LEU A 24 19.65 3.01 -8.19
C LEU A 24 19.44 2.88 -6.68
N THR A 25 19.08 3.97 -6.02
CA THR A 25 18.33 3.96 -4.78
C THR A 25 16.90 3.50 -5.10
N PHE A 26 16.76 2.20 -5.31
CA PHE A 26 15.52 1.50 -5.03
C PHE A 26 15.27 1.62 -3.52
N PHE A 27 14.90 2.83 -3.10
CA PHE A 27 14.69 3.24 -1.73
C PHE A 27 13.63 2.32 -1.14
N ALA A 28 13.85 1.85 0.08
CA ALA A 28 12.76 1.40 0.92
C ALA A 28 11.62 2.42 0.77
N THR A 29 10.51 1.98 0.21
CA THR A 29 9.38 2.87 -0.02
C THR A 29 8.92 3.40 1.34
N GLU A 30 8.38 4.61 1.42
CA GLU A 30 7.79 5.12 2.68
C GLU A 30 6.79 4.13 3.30
N TRP A 31 6.24 3.24 2.46
CA TRP A 31 5.42 2.10 2.82
C TRP A 31 6.11 1.07 3.74
N ASP A 32 7.38 0.75 3.52
CA ASP A 32 8.10 -0.24 4.33
C ASP A 32 8.19 0.20 5.80
N ALA A 33 8.40 1.49 6.01
CA ALA A 33 8.41 2.14 7.31
C ALA A 33 7.01 2.51 7.84
N TYR A 34 5.95 2.37 7.05
CA TYR A 34 4.60 2.78 7.46
C TYR A 34 4.13 1.98 8.67
N ARG A 35 3.62 2.70 9.67
CA ARG A 35 2.92 2.16 10.83
C ARG A 35 1.62 2.95 11.03
N PRO A 36 0.46 2.28 11.21
CA PRO A 36 -0.79 2.97 11.42
C PRO A 36 -0.82 3.65 12.79
N GLU A 37 -1.43 4.82 12.85
CA GLU A 37 -1.52 5.64 14.06
C GLU A 37 -2.90 5.51 14.72
N LEU A 38 -3.00 5.84 16.02
CA LEU A 38 -4.27 5.90 16.76
C LEU A 38 -5.01 4.56 16.88
N GLY A 39 -4.25 3.49 17.15
CA GLY A 39 -4.81 2.17 17.43
C GLY A 39 -5.75 2.17 18.64
N LYS A 40 -6.78 1.32 18.58
CA LYS A 40 -7.76 1.14 19.66
C LYS A 40 -7.76 -0.31 20.12
N PRO A 41 -7.85 -0.55 21.44
CA PRO A 41 -8.08 -1.90 21.93
C PRO A 41 -9.45 -2.39 21.47
N PHE A 42 -9.51 -3.64 21.00
CA PHE A 42 -10.71 -4.32 20.54
C PHE A 42 -10.71 -5.75 21.05
N GLN A 43 -11.82 -6.17 21.66
CA GLN A 43 -11.98 -7.54 22.12
C GLN A 43 -12.75 -8.35 21.07
N TYR A 44 -12.15 -9.44 20.59
CA TYR A 44 -12.76 -10.34 19.62
C TYR A 44 -12.42 -11.79 19.95
N ASN A 45 -13.44 -12.67 20.06
CA ASN A 45 -13.25 -14.08 20.41
C ASN A 45 -12.31 -14.32 21.62
N GLY A 46 -12.45 -13.50 22.66
CA GLY A 46 -11.62 -13.59 23.88
C GLY A 46 -10.20 -13.02 23.73
N ARG A 47 -9.81 -12.54 22.54
CA ARG A 47 -8.53 -11.88 22.28
C ARG A 47 -8.64 -10.37 22.39
N HIS A 48 -7.57 -9.76 22.88
CA HIS A 48 -7.38 -8.31 22.84
C HIS A 48 -6.47 -7.97 21.67
N LEU A 49 -7.01 -7.26 20.69
CA LEU A 49 -6.32 -6.82 19.49
C LEU A 49 -6.21 -5.29 19.49
N ILE A 50 -5.20 -4.77 18.80
CA ILE A 50 -5.15 -3.34 18.45
C ILE A 50 -5.65 -3.19 17.02
N VAL A 51 -6.71 -2.40 16.86
CA VAL A 51 -7.35 -2.16 15.57
C VAL A 51 -7.34 -0.68 15.23
N TYR A 52 -7.26 -0.40 13.95
CA TYR A 52 -7.08 0.92 13.37
C TYR A 52 -8.27 1.25 12.47
N PRO A 53 -8.76 2.49 12.47
CA PRO A 53 -9.91 2.86 11.67
C PRO A 53 -9.62 2.75 10.17
N LEU A 54 -10.66 2.57 9.35
CA LEU A 54 -10.57 2.58 7.87
C LEU A 54 -9.75 3.74 7.28
N LYS A 55 -9.72 4.90 7.97
CA LYS A 55 -8.85 6.03 7.63
C LYS A 55 -7.38 5.61 7.47
N GLU A 56 -6.86 4.76 8.36
CA GLU A 56 -5.47 4.31 8.31
C GLU A 56 -5.23 3.40 7.10
N LEU A 57 -6.17 2.53 6.73
CA LEU A 57 -6.07 1.79 5.47
C LEU A 57 -6.01 2.73 4.26
N SER A 58 -6.84 3.78 4.23
CA SER A 58 -6.80 4.80 3.17
C SER A 58 -5.46 5.57 3.13
N ARG A 59 -4.89 5.88 4.30
CA ARG A 59 -3.56 6.50 4.43
C ARG A 59 -2.47 5.54 3.91
N ALA A 60 -2.52 4.28 4.28
CA ALA A 60 -1.61 3.23 3.83
C ALA A 60 -1.57 3.14 2.30
N PHE A 61 -2.73 3.10 1.62
CA PHE A 61 -2.82 3.17 0.15
C PHE A 61 -2.17 4.43 -0.44
N THR A 62 -2.27 5.57 0.25
CA THR A 62 -1.67 6.82 -0.19
C THR A 62 -0.15 6.77 -0.09
N VAL A 63 0.39 6.29 1.03
CA VAL A 63 1.83 6.13 1.27
C VAL A 63 2.44 5.12 0.29
N ALA A 64 1.72 4.05 -0.04
CA ALA A 64 2.13 3.06 -1.04
C ALA A 64 2.03 3.55 -2.50
N GLY A 65 1.70 4.82 -2.75
CA GLY A 65 1.62 5.39 -4.10
C GLY A 65 0.40 4.95 -4.92
N ILE A 66 -0.58 4.30 -4.28
CA ILE A 66 -1.80 3.77 -4.91
C ILE A 66 -3.06 4.30 -4.22
N PRO A 67 -3.25 5.63 -4.12
CA PRO A 67 -4.25 6.25 -3.25
C PRO A 67 -5.66 5.73 -3.50
N ARG A 68 -6.33 5.34 -2.40
CA ARG A 68 -7.74 4.94 -2.35
C ARG A 68 -8.45 5.70 -1.25
N SER A 69 -9.59 6.31 -1.58
CA SER A 69 -10.41 7.00 -0.60
C SER A 69 -11.17 6.01 0.28
N GLN A 70 -11.55 6.43 1.49
CA GLN A 70 -12.38 5.61 2.38
C GLN A 70 -13.70 5.16 1.71
N GLN A 71 -14.31 6.01 0.87
CA GLN A 71 -15.52 5.64 0.14
C GLN A 71 -15.27 4.53 -0.88
N GLN A 72 -14.12 4.56 -1.58
CA GLN A 72 -13.74 3.49 -2.51
C GLN A 72 -13.52 2.18 -1.78
N LEU A 73 -12.87 2.22 -0.60
CA LEU A 73 -12.62 1.02 0.21
C LEU A 73 -13.92 0.45 0.80
N ILE A 74 -14.85 1.29 1.26
CA ILE A 74 -16.20 0.85 1.67
C ILE A 74 -16.93 0.19 0.50
N LYS A 75 -16.80 0.77 -0.70
CA LYS A 75 -17.38 0.19 -1.91
C LYS A 75 -16.74 -1.15 -2.26
N TRP A 76 -15.43 -1.29 -2.10
CA TRP A 76 -14.74 -2.57 -2.31
C TRP A 76 -15.26 -3.66 -1.37
N GLU A 77 -15.51 -3.35 -0.10
CA GLU A 77 -16.16 -4.32 0.79
C GLU A 77 -17.58 -4.66 0.35
N THR A 78 -18.36 -3.64 -0.06
CA THR A 78 -19.76 -3.83 -0.49
C THR A 78 -19.86 -4.63 -1.79
N ASP A 79 -18.93 -4.40 -2.72
CA ASP A 79 -18.84 -5.08 -4.02
C ASP A 79 -18.13 -6.44 -3.91
N GLY A 80 -17.69 -6.86 -2.71
CA GLY A 80 -17.01 -8.14 -2.47
C GLY A 80 -15.54 -8.20 -2.90
N VAL A 81 -14.94 -7.07 -3.28
CA VAL A 81 -13.52 -6.96 -3.62
C VAL A 81 -12.62 -7.16 -2.39
N LEU A 82 -13.00 -6.58 -1.26
CA LEU A 82 -12.39 -6.85 0.04
C LEU A 82 -13.34 -7.72 0.86
N PRO A 83 -12.85 -8.71 1.61
CA PRO A 83 -13.69 -9.39 2.59
C PRO A 83 -14.13 -8.39 3.68
N PRO A 84 -15.35 -8.54 4.22
CA PRO A 84 -15.81 -7.68 5.30
C PRO A 84 -14.97 -7.89 6.56
N THR A 85 -14.52 -6.80 7.19
CA THR A 85 -13.78 -6.90 8.45
C THR A 85 -14.69 -7.35 9.60
N PRO A 86 -14.24 -8.30 10.46
CA PRO A 86 -14.96 -8.66 11.67
C PRO A 86 -14.89 -7.57 12.76
N PHE A 87 -13.97 -6.60 12.62
CA PHE A 87 -13.73 -5.56 13.62
C PHE A 87 -14.59 -4.33 13.35
N THR A 88 -15.84 -4.37 13.82
CA THR A 88 -16.79 -3.26 13.69
C THR A 88 -17.18 -2.67 15.05
N MET A 89 -17.16 -1.35 15.18
CA MET A 89 -17.75 -0.63 16.32
C MET A 89 -18.86 0.30 15.80
N GLY A 90 -20.11 -0.10 15.99
CA GLY A 90 -21.25 0.56 15.35
C GLY A 90 -21.14 0.47 13.83
N ARG A 91 -21.12 1.63 13.13
CA ARG A 91 -20.97 1.70 11.66
C ARG A 91 -19.52 1.85 11.20
N LYS A 92 -18.56 1.90 12.13
CA LYS A 92 -17.14 2.11 11.82
C LYS A 92 -16.44 0.78 11.68
N ARG A 93 -15.58 0.70 10.67
CA ARG A 93 -14.78 -0.46 10.31
C ARG A 93 -13.35 -0.25 10.78
N PHE A 94 -12.77 -1.32 11.28
CA PHE A 94 -11.41 -1.34 11.79
C PHE A 94 -10.65 -2.51 11.21
N TYR A 95 -9.34 -2.39 11.20
CA TYR A 95 -8.41 -3.37 10.67
C TYR A 95 -7.23 -3.47 11.62
N THR A 96 -6.67 -4.66 11.83
CA THR A 96 -5.37 -4.76 12.52
C THR A 96 -4.25 -4.23 11.63
N GLU A 97 -3.09 -3.96 12.22
CA GLU A 97 -1.92 -3.55 11.45
C GLU A 97 -1.55 -4.60 10.39
N ASN A 98 -1.56 -5.89 10.75
CA ASN A 98 -1.25 -6.97 9.82
C ASN A 98 -2.23 -6.99 8.64
N GLN A 99 -3.54 -6.87 8.90
CA GLN A 99 -4.53 -6.80 7.84
C GLN A 99 -4.27 -5.62 6.90
N ILE A 100 -3.95 -4.43 7.44
CA ILE A 100 -3.63 -3.26 6.62
C ILE A 100 -2.41 -3.55 5.75
N ARG A 101 -1.32 -4.07 6.32
CA ARG A 101 -0.10 -4.36 5.58
C ARG A 101 -0.34 -5.39 4.48
N THR A 102 -0.96 -6.50 4.81
CA THR A 102 -1.32 -7.57 3.86
C THR A 102 -2.16 -7.04 2.69
N ILE A 103 -3.18 -6.20 2.95
CA ILE A 103 -3.99 -5.62 1.87
C ILE A 103 -3.13 -4.80 0.90
N ILE A 104 -2.20 -3.98 1.41
CA ILE A 104 -1.38 -3.11 0.57
C ILE A 104 -0.31 -3.91 -0.17
N ASP A 105 0.34 -4.86 0.50
CA ASP A 105 1.38 -5.70 -0.11
C ASP A 105 0.79 -6.49 -1.29
N ILE A 106 -0.37 -7.13 -1.10
CA ILE A 106 -1.10 -7.81 -2.18
C ILE A 106 -1.51 -6.83 -3.28
N ALA A 107 -1.91 -5.60 -2.93
CA ALA A 107 -2.24 -4.60 -3.94
C ALA A 107 -1.05 -4.26 -4.83
N LEU A 108 0.13 -4.06 -4.23
CA LEU A 108 1.37 -3.76 -4.92
C LEU A 108 1.82 -4.95 -5.79
N GLU A 109 1.79 -6.16 -5.25
CA GLU A 109 2.14 -7.42 -5.93
C GLU A 109 1.23 -7.69 -7.13
N CYS A 110 -0.08 -7.47 -6.97
CA CYS A 110 -1.07 -7.59 -8.04
C CYS A 110 -0.98 -6.47 -9.09
N GLY A 111 -0.04 -5.53 -8.95
CA GLY A 111 0.15 -4.45 -9.91
C GLY A 111 -0.98 -3.42 -9.90
N LEU A 112 -1.70 -3.23 -8.78
CA LEU A 112 -2.63 -2.12 -8.66
C LEU A 112 -1.85 -0.81 -8.82
N ARG A 113 -2.41 0.07 -9.64
CA ARG A 113 -1.91 1.43 -9.89
C ARG A 113 -3.07 2.41 -9.80
N PRO A 114 -2.81 3.72 -9.66
CA PRO A 114 -3.84 4.73 -9.85
C PRO A 114 -4.61 4.47 -11.15
N ARG A 115 -5.95 4.59 -11.09
CA ARG A 115 -6.87 4.36 -12.22
C ARG A 115 -6.94 2.93 -12.78
N THR A 116 -6.17 1.99 -12.25
CA THR A 116 -6.33 0.56 -12.60
C THR A 116 -7.58 0.01 -11.94
N HIS A 117 -8.37 -0.71 -12.73
CA HIS A 117 -9.59 -1.37 -12.28
C HIS A 117 -9.24 -2.70 -11.62
N VAL A 118 -9.74 -2.95 -10.40
CA VAL A 118 -9.42 -4.17 -9.63
C VAL A 118 -9.73 -5.46 -10.39
N ARG A 119 -10.81 -5.47 -11.18
CA ARG A 119 -11.19 -6.62 -12.03
C ARG A 119 -10.12 -7.05 -13.04
N LYS A 120 -9.10 -6.23 -13.30
CA LYS A 120 -7.98 -6.58 -14.20
C LYS A 120 -6.82 -7.24 -13.45
N THR A 121 -6.94 -7.44 -12.15
CA THR A 121 -5.90 -8.00 -11.28
C THR A 121 -6.46 -9.15 -10.44
N ASN A 122 -5.58 -9.99 -9.89
CA ASN A 122 -5.96 -11.09 -8.99
C ASN A 122 -6.11 -10.64 -7.52
N PHE A 123 -6.17 -9.33 -7.30
CA PHE A 123 -6.17 -8.72 -5.96
C PHE A 123 -7.30 -9.23 -5.09
N SER A 124 -8.51 -9.32 -5.66
CA SER A 124 -9.70 -9.75 -4.91
C SER A 124 -9.53 -11.18 -4.40
N ASP A 125 -9.06 -12.10 -5.24
CA ASP A 125 -8.97 -13.50 -4.84
C ASP A 125 -7.87 -13.68 -3.78
N GLN A 126 -6.71 -13.05 -3.97
CA GLN A 126 -5.58 -13.12 -3.04
C GLN A 126 -5.91 -12.51 -1.68
N VAL A 127 -6.54 -11.34 -1.65
CA VAL A 127 -6.84 -10.64 -0.38
C VAL A 127 -7.86 -11.40 0.46
N HIS A 128 -8.81 -12.11 -0.17
CA HIS A 128 -9.77 -12.96 0.55
C HIS A 128 -9.09 -14.16 1.22
N VAL A 129 -8.17 -14.83 0.52
CA VAL A 129 -7.42 -15.96 1.05
C VAL A 129 -6.51 -15.52 2.20
N GLU A 130 -5.69 -14.51 1.97
CA GLU A 130 -4.67 -14.08 2.93
C GLU A 130 -5.28 -13.44 4.18
N LEU A 131 -6.34 -12.63 4.05
CA LEU A 131 -6.98 -12.05 5.23
C LEU A 131 -7.69 -13.08 6.11
N THR A 132 -8.16 -14.19 5.52
CA THR A 132 -8.69 -15.31 6.28
C THR A 132 -7.59 -15.98 7.11
N TYR A 133 -6.42 -16.20 6.51
CA TYR A 133 -5.26 -16.75 7.20
C TYR A 133 -4.75 -15.83 8.31
N ILE A 134 -4.57 -14.53 8.02
CA ILE A 134 -4.13 -13.53 9.00
C ILE A 134 -5.10 -13.47 10.18
N LEU A 135 -6.42 -13.48 9.93
CA LEU A 135 -7.39 -13.48 11.01
C LEU A 135 -7.27 -14.74 11.88
N GLN A 136 -7.10 -15.92 11.29
CA GLN A 136 -6.90 -17.15 12.07
C GLN A 136 -5.62 -17.07 12.89
N TYR A 137 -4.52 -16.60 12.31
CA TYR A 137 -3.24 -16.42 12.98
C TYR A 137 -3.33 -15.47 14.18
N GLU A 138 -3.97 -14.30 13.99
CA GLU A 138 -4.16 -13.31 15.05
C GLU A 138 -5.01 -13.84 16.22
N LEU A 139 -5.85 -14.84 15.96
CA LEU A 139 -6.68 -15.47 16.98
C LEU A 139 -6.03 -16.69 17.63
N ALA A 140 -5.01 -17.27 16.98
CA ALA A 140 -4.40 -18.54 17.39
C ALA A 140 -3.55 -18.46 18.68
N GLU A 141 -2.89 -17.36 19.03
CA GLU A 141 -1.88 -17.40 20.11
C GLU A 141 -2.28 -16.90 21.51
N ARG A 142 -2.47 -17.89 22.41
CA ARG A 142 -1.79 -18.12 23.71
C ARG A 142 -2.44 -19.33 24.40
N GLU A 143 -2.05 -20.54 24.00
CA GLU A 143 -2.03 -21.71 24.91
C GLU A 143 -0.64 -21.91 25.54
N SER A 144 0.38 -21.16 25.13
CA SER A 144 1.77 -21.34 25.60
C SER A 144 2.21 -20.30 26.64
N SER A 145 1.47 -20.15 27.74
CA SER A 145 1.94 -19.35 28.89
C SER A 145 1.57 -19.91 30.27
N LEU A 146 1.23 -21.20 30.36
CA LEU A 146 1.06 -21.90 31.63
C LEU A 146 1.50 -23.37 31.48
N ALA A 147 2.81 -23.59 31.55
CA ALA A 147 3.41 -24.87 31.94
C ALA A 147 4.63 -24.58 32.79
#